data_AF-A0ABD0N900-F1
#
_entry.id   AF-A0ABD0N900-F1
#
_cell.length_a   1.000
_cell.length_b   1.000
_cell.length_c   1.000
_cell.angle_alpha   90.00
_cell.angle_beta   90.00
_cell.angle_gamma   90.00
#
_symmetry.space_group_name_H-M   'P 1'
#
loop_
_entity.id
_entity.type
_entity.pdbx_description
1 polymer ?
#
loop_
_entity_poly.entity_id
_entity_poly.type
_entity_poly.pdbx_seq_one_letter_code
_entity_poly.pdbx_strand_id
1 'polypeptide(L)' 'KQNKYMSKDGFLMYLNHEEGSIFNPAHKPMYQDMRQPLNHYFISSSHNTYLMQDQLKGPSSTEAYIKYEHVCFH' A
#
# COMPACT_ATOMS: atom_id res chain seq x y z
N LYS A 1 -5.24 26.35 32.11
CA LYS A 1 -5.09 24.87 32.07
C LYS A 1 -6.01 24.36 30.97
N GLN A 2 -5.47 23.77 29.90
CA GLN A 2 -6.31 23.13 28.87
C GLN A 2 -6.85 21.81 29.44
N ASN A 3 -8.16 21.61 29.39
CA ASN A 3 -8.80 20.38 29.83
C ASN A 3 -8.56 19.30 28.77
N LYS A 4 -7.91 18.19 29.15
CA LYS A 4 -7.56 17.05 28.29
C LYS A 4 -8.78 16.14 28.04
N TYR A 5 -9.84 16.66 27.45
CA TYR A 5 -11.02 15.88 27.06
C TYR A 5 -11.22 15.92 25.55
N MET A 6 -11.77 14.84 24.99
CA MET A 6 -12.13 14.70 23.59
C MET A 6 -13.65 14.73 23.45
N SER A 7 -14.18 15.52 22.52
CA SER A 7 -15.60 15.51 22.19
C SER A 7 -15.99 14.26 21.40
N LYS A 8 -17.28 13.95 21.31
CA LYS A 8 -17.78 12.86 20.46
C LYS A 8 -17.31 13.02 19.00
N ASP A 9 -17.37 14.24 18.47
CA ASP A 9 -16.93 14.51 17.10
C ASP A 9 -15.42 14.32 16.95
N GLY A 10 -14.63 14.74 17.95
CA GLY A 10 -13.18 14.47 17.98
C GLY A 10 -12.85 12.98 18.00
N PHE A 11 -13.66 12.17 18.68
CA PHE A 11 -13.52 10.72 18.66
C PHE A 11 -13.90 10.11 17.31
N LEU A 12 -14.98 10.56 16.68
CA LEU A 12 -15.33 10.14 15.32
C LEU A 12 -14.26 10.54 14.30
N MET A 13 -13.67 11.73 14.44
CA MET A 13 -12.55 12.15 13.61
C MET A 13 -11.34 11.24 13.81
N TYR A 14 -11.01 10.89 15.05
CA TYR A 14 -9.92 9.95 15.34
C TYR A 14 -10.14 8.56 14.72
N LEU A 15 -11.35 8.00 14.82
CA LEU A 15 -11.68 6.71 14.22
C LEU A 15 -11.55 6.71 12.69
N ASN A 16 -11.69 7.86 12.04
CA ASN A 16 -11.50 8.03 10.61
C ASN A 16 -10.11 8.59 10.25
N HIS A 17 -9.26 8.85 11.25
CA HIS A 17 -7.89 9.33 11.05
C HIS A 17 -6.96 8.16 10.75
N GLU A 18 -5.81 8.42 10.11
CA GLU A 18 -4.83 7.37 9.79
C GLU A 18 -4.37 6.59 11.04
N GLU A 19 -4.20 7.29 12.16
CA GLU A 19 -3.89 6.70 13.48
C GLU A 19 -4.94 5.71 14.00
N GLY A 20 -6.19 5.85 13.57
CA GLY A 20 -7.29 4.93 13.89
C GLY A 20 -7.49 3.81 12.86
N SER A 21 -6.64 3.75 11.83
CA SER A 21 -6.76 2.77 10.74
C SER A 21 -6.57 1.33 11.24
N ILE A 22 -7.31 0.40 10.63
CA ILE A 22 -7.07 -1.04 10.80
C ILE A 22 -5.70 -1.46 10.26
N PHE A 23 -5.17 -0.73 9.28
CA PHE A 23 -3.79 -0.89 8.83
C PHE A 23 -2.87 -0.18 9.81
N ASN A 24 -1.94 -0.93 10.42
CA ASN A 24 -0.98 -0.37 11.37
C ASN A 24 -0.18 0.77 10.72
N PRO A 25 -0.35 2.03 11.15
CA PRO A 25 0.36 3.17 10.57
C PRO A 25 1.88 3.06 10.69
N ALA A 26 2.37 2.34 11.71
CA ALA A 26 3.80 2.09 11.89
C ALA A 26 4.43 1.23 10.79
N HIS A 27 3.62 0.49 10.01
CA HIS A 27 4.09 -0.33 8.89
C HIS A 27 4.00 0.40 7.53
N LYS A 28 3.48 1.65 7.50
CA LYS A 28 3.41 2.49 6.30
C LYS A 28 4.81 2.92 5.80
N PRO A 29 5.75 3.38 6.65
CA PRO A 29 7.12 3.59 6.21
C PRO A 29 7.88 2.26 6.11
N MET A 30 9.03 2.25 5.43
CA MET A 30 9.95 1.12 5.42
C MET A 30 10.42 0.79 6.85
N TYR A 31 9.95 -0.33 7.39
CA TYR A 31 10.19 -0.75 8.78
C TYR A 31 11.03 -2.03 8.91
N GLN A 32 11.20 -2.76 7.80
CA GLN A 32 11.97 -4.00 7.75
C GLN A 32 13.46 -3.72 7.57
N ASP A 33 14.32 -4.63 8.03
CA ASP A 33 15.75 -4.58 7.71
C ASP A 33 15.93 -4.87 6.21
N MET A 34 16.35 -3.87 5.43
CA MET A 34 16.57 -3.98 3.98
C MET A 34 18.03 -4.27 3.61
N ARG A 35 18.85 -4.77 4.55
CA ARG A 35 20.27 -5.10 4.35
C ARG A 35 20.53 -6.60 4.16
N GLN A 36 19.52 -7.45 4.30
CA GLN A 36 19.66 -8.89 4.08
C GLN A 36 19.79 -9.18 2.57
N PRO A 37 20.26 -10.37 2.18
CA PRO A 37 20.26 -10.80 0.79
C PRO A 37 18.84 -10.92 0.20
N LEU A 38 18.70 -10.75 -1.12
CA LEU A 38 17.38 -10.69 -1.80
C LEU A 38 16.49 -11.93 -1.56
N ASN A 39 17.08 -13.10 -1.39
CA ASN A 39 16.35 -14.35 -1.15
C ASN A 39 15.70 -14.42 0.26
N HIS A 40 15.87 -13.41 1.10
CA HIS A 40 15.21 -13.30 2.41
C HIS A 40 13.88 -12.52 2.35
N TYR A 41 13.54 -11.96 1.19
CA TYR A 41 12.33 -11.15 1.02
C TYR A 41 11.38 -11.77 0.02
N PHE A 42 10.08 -11.55 0.24
CA PHE A 42 9.10 -11.72 -0.81
C PHE A 42 9.18 -10.53 -1.76
N ILE A 43 9.27 -10.80 -3.05
CA ILE A 43 9.37 -9.77 -4.10
C ILE A 43 8.01 -9.66 -4.77
N SER A 44 7.46 -8.44 -4.85
CA SER A 44 6.29 -8.18 -5.67
C SER A 44 6.67 -8.33 -7.14
N SER A 45 6.21 -9.41 -7.79
CA SER A 45 6.49 -9.73 -9.19
C SER A 45 5.20 -9.88 -9.99
N SER A 46 5.19 -9.42 -11.25
CA SER A 46 4.11 -9.69 -12.21
C SER A 46 4.55 -10.70 -13.27
N HIS A 47 3.55 -11.34 -13.86
CA HIS A 47 3.71 -12.19 -15.02
C HIS A 47 2.96 -11.57 -16.19
N ASN A 48 3.60 -11.51 -17.37
CA ASN A 48 3.04 -10.90 -18.58
C ASN A 48 2.46 -9.50 -18.34
N THR A 49 3.24 -8.63 -17.70
CA THR A 49 2.81 -7.30 -17.21
C THR A 49 2.19 -6.42 -18.29
N TYR A 50 2.51 -6.65 -19.57
CA TYR A 50 1.93 -5.89 -20.69
C TYR A 50 0.45 -6.19 -20.95
N LEU A 51 -0.09 -7.30 -20.45
CA LEU A 51 -1.46 -7.71 -20.69
C LEU A 51 -2.43 -6.93 -19.81
N MET A 52 -3.43 -6.33 -20.44
CA MET A 52 -4.49 -5.60 -19.74
C MET A 52 -5.63 -6.51 -19.28
N GLN A 53 -5.77 -7.69 -19.90
CA GLN A 53 -6.89 -8.63 -19.69
C GLN A 53 -6.41 -10.09 -19.84
N ASP A 54 -7.17 -10.94 -20.52
CA ASP A 54 -6.90 -12.37 -20.65
C ASP A 54 -5.67 -12.68 -21.51
N GLN A 55 -5.18 -13.93 -21.40
CA GLN A 55 -3.98 -14.40 -22.08
C GLN A 55 -4.19 -14.77 -23.56
N LEU A 56 -5.44 -14.84 -24.05
CA LEU A 56 -5.76 -15.40 -25.37
C LEU A 56 -6.06 -14.31 -26.41
N LYS A 57 -6.87 -13.31 -26.04
CA LYS A 57 -7.36 -12.24 -26.93
C LYS A 57 -7.34 -10.87 -26.27
N GLY A 58 -6.88 -10.78 -25.03
CA GLY A 58 -6.77 -9.52 -24.29
C GLY A 58 -5.78 -8.54 -24.93
N PRO A 59 -6.04 -7.22 -24.89
CA PRO A 59 -5.14 -6.23 -25.44
C PRO A 59 -3.88 -6.08 -24.59
N SER A 60 -2.79 -5.65 -25.24
CA SER A 60 -1.52 -5.31 -24.60
C SER A 60 -1.33 -3.79 -24.58
N SER A 61 -0.79 -3.24 -23.48
CA SER A 61 -0.53 -1.80 -23.36
C SER A 61 0.64 -1.50 -22.44
N THR A 62 1.34 -0.38 -22.69
CA THR A 62 2.32 0.19 -21.76
C THR A 62 1.67 0.66 -20.45
N GLU A 63 0.38 1.00 -20.49
CA GLU A 63 -0.40 1.39 -19.31
C GLU A 63 -0.43 0.29 -18.24
N ALA A 64 -0.33 -0.97 -18.65
CA ALA A 64 -0.28 -2.12 -17.76
C ALA A 64 0.96 -2.09 -16.85
N TYR A 65 2.11 -1.65 -17.39
CA TYR A 65 3.34 -1.47 -16.62
C TYR A 65 3.24 -0.31 -15.63
N ILE A 66 2.67 0.82 -16.06
CA ILE A 66 2.47 2.00 -15.20
C ILE A 66 1.58 1.62 -14.01
N LYS A 67 0.48 0.93 -14.26
CA LYS A 67 -0.42 0.45 -13.20
C LYS A 67 0.29 -0.51 -12.23
N TYR A 68 1.15 -1.39 -12.74
CA TYR A 68 1.91 -2.31 -11.90
C TYR A 68 2.93 -1.59 -10.99
N GLU A 69 3.56 -0.52 -11.51
CA GLU A 69 4.46 0.33 -10.72
C GLU A 69 3.74 0.92 -9.50
N HIS A 70 2.51 1.41 -9.68
CA HIS A 70 1.66 1.90 -8.58
C HIS A 70 1.33 0.84 -7.53
N VAL A 71 1.34 -0.44 -7.88
CA VAL A 71 1.09 -1.55 -6.92
C VAL A 71 2.35 -1.89 -6.12
N CYS A 72 3.54 -1.80 -6.73
CA CYS A 72 4.77 -2.29 -6.12
C CYS A 72 5.58 -1.24 -5.37
N PHE A 73 5.37 0.03 -5.67
CA PHE A 73 6.20 1.13 -5.16
C PHE A 73 5.41 2.17 -4.35
N HIS A 74 4.27 1.78 -3.77
CA HIS A 74 3.56 2.55 -2.73
C HIS A 74 3.94 2.06 -1.33
#